data_AF-A0A1E5ACH8-F1
#
_entry.id   AF-A0A1E5ACH8-F1
#
_cell.length_a   1.000
_cell.length_b   1.000
_cell.length_c   1.000
_cell.angle_alpha   90.00
_cell.angle_beta   90.00
_cell.angle_gamma   90.00
#
_symmetry.space_group_name_H-M   'P 1'
#
loop_
_entity.id
_entity.type
_entity.pdbx_description
1 polymer ?
#
loop_
_entity_poly.entity_id
_entity_poly.type
_entity_poly.pdbx_seq_one_letter_code
_entity_poly.pdbx_strand_id
1 'polypeptide(L)'
;MTRLIRFNKPYDVLPQFTDRGSQDSPRATLSQYIDCHDVYAAGRLDRDSEGLMLLTDNGRLQSWITDPKHKMDKTYWVQVEGVPSEDALRLLAEGIDLKDGKTLPAKVQPIPEPPGLWARTPPVRVRKTVPDSWISLTIREGRNRQVRRMTAAVGHPTLRLIRYSIGTWSLDGLGQGSWEDLEPPRVPGPPKPSQKPPRRPKKAAGRPAKGDRPRRR
;
A
#
# COMPACT_ATOMS: atom_id res chain seq x y z
N MET A 1 -22.40 -4.52 -9.46
CA MET A 1 -21.24 -4.90 -10.30
C MET A 1 -20.01 -4.85 -9.42
N THR A 2 -19.02 -5.72 -9.63
CA THR A 2 -17.75 -5.64 -8.88
C THR A 2 -17.00 -4.41 -9.36
N ARG A 3 -16.47 -3.59 -8.44
CA ARG A 3 -15.60 -2.46 -8.78
C ARG A 3 -14.16 -2.78 -8.41
N LEU A 4 -13.24 -2.44 -9.28
CA LEU A 4 -11.80 -2.48 -9.02
C LEU A 4 -11.22 -1.14 -9.46
N ILE A 5 -10.47 -0.48 -8.58
CA ILE A 5 -9.78 0.76 -8.91
C ILE A 5 -8.29 0.60 -8.67
N ARG A 6 -7.48 1.28 -9.50
CA ARG A 6 -6.07 1.56 -9.19
C ARG A 6 -5.94 2.98 -8.70
N PHE A 7 -5.07 3.19 -7.72
CA PHE A 7 -4.78 4.49 -7.13
C PHE A 7 -3.28 4.67 -7.01
N ASN A 8 -2.76 5.82 -7.45
CA ASN A 8 -1.37 6.20 -7.22
C ASN A 8 -1.24 6.95 -5.89
N LYS A 9 -0.98 6.21 -4.80
CA LYS A 9 -0.94 6.76 -3.44
C LYS A 9 0.22 7.75 -3.28
N PRO A 10 -0.05 9.01 -2.86
CA PRO A 10 1.01 9.94 -2.50
C PRO A 10 1.78 9.54 -1.25
N TYR A 11 2.94 10.16 -1.05
CA TYR A 11 3.72 10.04 0.18
C TYR A 11 2.94 10.60 1.37
N ASP A 12 3.20 10.09 2.56
CA ASP A 12 2.57 10.49 3.84
C ASP A 12 1.05 10.29 3.96
N VAL A 13 0.46 9.50 3.06
CA VAL A 13 -0.97 9.12 3.13
C VAL A 13 -1.13 7.73 3.73
N LEU A 14 -2.01 7.59 4.72
CA LEU A 14 -2.37 6.30 5.29
C LEU A 14 -3.16 5.44 4.29
N PRO A 15 -2.90 4.12 4.19
CA PRO A 15 -3.61 3.22 3.28
C PRO A 15 -5.00 2.81 3.81
N GLN A 16 -5.76 3.76 4.36
CA GLN A 16 -7.09 3.55 4.94
C GLN A 16 -7.95 4.82 4.79
N PHE A 17 -9.27 4.66 4.81
CA PHE A 17 -10.24 5.76 4.67
C PHE A 17 -10.54 6.51 5.99
N THR A 18 -10.08 6.02 7.13
CA THR A 18 -10.38 6.61 8.44
C THR A 18 -9.14 6.63 9.31
N ASP A 19 -8.70 7.79 9.78
CA ASP A 19 -7.67 7.87 10.82
C ASP A 19 -8.31 7.56 12.19
N ARG A 20 -7.66 6.69 12.97
CA ARG A 20 -8.11 6.31 14.31
C ARG A 20 -7.14 6.76 15.41
N GLY A 21 -6.03 7.42 15.07
CA GLY A 21 -4.86 7.44 15.95
C GLY A 21 -4.36 8.78 16.48
N SER A 22 -5.06 9.91 16.29
CA SER A 22 -4.79 11.15 17.04
C SER A 22 -5.85 12.20 16.70
N GLN A 23 -6.63 12.66 17.69
CA GLN A 23 -7.55 13.79 17.53
C GLN A 23 -6.79 15.10 17.25
N ASP A 24 -5.56 15.22 17.77
CA ASP A 24 -4.80 16.47 17.78
C ASP A 24 -3.89 16.68 16.55
N SER A 25 -3.70 15.65 15.72
CA SER A 25 -2.94 15.74 14.46
C SER A 25 -3.49 14.72 13.46
N PRO A 26 -4.49 15.09 12.66
CA PRO A 26 -5.09 14.18 11.69
C PRO A 26 -4.11 13.90 10.56
N ARG A 27 -3.87 12.61 10.27
CA ARG A 27 -3.03 12.21 9.12
C ARG A 27 -3.87 12.12 7.86
N ALA A 28 -3.23 12.37 6.71
CA ALA A 28 -3.86 12.20 5.42
C ALA A 28 -4.30 10.73 5.20
N THR A 29 -5.49 10.55 4.65
CA THR A 29 -6.13 9.25 4.38
C THR A 29 -6.57 9.16 2.92
N LEU A 30 -6.95 7.96 2.50
CA LEU A 30 -7.44 7.73 1.12
C LEU A 30 -8.69 8.57 0.78
N SER A 31 -9.49 8.94 1.79
CA SER A 31 -10.69 9.75 1.64
C SER A 31 -10.44 11.18 1.14
N GLN A 32 -9.19 11.66 1.17
CA GLN A 32 -8.83 12.96 0.60
C GLN A 32 -8.66 12.91 -0.94
N TYR A 33 -8.50 11.71 -1.49
CA TYR A 33 -8.17 11.50 -2.92
C TYR A 33 -9.23 10.68 -3.65
N ILE A 34 -9.95 9.82 -2.92
CA ILE A 34 -10.93 8.89 -3.46
C ILE A 34 -12.29 9.27 -2.88
N ASP A 35 -13.17 9.78 -3.74
CA ASP A 35 -14.58 10.11 -3.43
C ASP A 35 -15.51 8.89 -3.53
N CYS A 36 -15.00 7.73 -3.99
CA CYS A 36 -15.73 6.48 -4.03
C CYS A 36 -15.97 5.90 -2.63
N HIS A 37 -17.24 5.64 -2.32
CA HIS A 37 -17.65 4.89 -1.13
C HIS A 37 -17.54 3.36 -1.32
N ASP A 38 -17.53 2.63 -0.21
CA ASP A 38 -17.62 1.16 -0.15
C ASP A 38 -16.51 0.36 -0.87
N VAL A 39 -15.39 0.98 -1.23
CA VAL A 39 -14.17 0.30 -1.68
C VAL A 39 -13.15 0.18 -0.56
N TYR A 40 -12.39 -0.92 -0.55
CA TYR A 40 -11.37 -1.21 0.45
C TYR A 40 -10.06 -1.60 -0.21
N ALA A 41 -8.94 -1.26 0.43
CA ALA A 41 -7.62 -1.61 -0.07
C ALA A 41 -7.42 -3.13 -0.19
N ALA A 42 -7.04 -3.58 -1.38
CA ALA A 42 -6.60 -4.94 -1.68
C ALA A 42 -5.10 -5.06 -1.40
N GLY A 43 -4.77 -5.05 -0.10
CA GLY A 43 -3.41 -5.05 0.40
C GLY A 43 -2.98 -3.69 0.91
N ARG A 44 -1.91 -3.67 1.71
CA ARG A 44 -1.40 -2.45 2.34
C ARG A 44 -0.23 -1.87 1.55
N LEU A 45 -0.06 -0.57 1.67
CA LEU A 45 1.13 0.17 1.27
C LEU A 45 1.46 1.12 2.42
N ASP A 46 2.71 1.11 2.90
CA ASP A 46 3.05 1.90 4.08
C ASP A 46 2.84 3.39 3.83
N ARG A 47 2.60 4.14 4.92
CA ARG A 47 2.41 5.60 4.86
C ARG A 47 3.54 6.32 4.13
N ASP A 48 4.78 5.92 4.43
CA ASP A 48 6.01 6.47 3.87
C ASP A 48 6.40 5.89 2.50
N SER A 49 5.54 5.08 1.90
CA SER A 49 5.70 4.53 0.55
C SER A 49 4.71 5.17 -0.41
N GLU A 50 4.99 5.12 -1.70
CA GLU A 50 4.22 5.75 -2.77
C GLU A 50 3.78 4.72 -3.81
N GLY A 51 2.86 5.11 -4.69
CA GLY A 51 2.54 4.34 -5.89
C GLY A 51 1.31 3.44 -5.75
N LEU A 52 1.30 2.38 -6.54
CA LEU A 52 0.11 1.60 -6.87
C LEU A 52 -0.53 0.97 -5.64
N MET A 53 -1.80 1.29 -5.45
CA MET A 53 -2.75 0.58 -4.62
C MET A 53 -3.91 0.10 -5.46
N LEU A 54 -4.40 -1.10 -5.16
CA LEU A 54 -5.66 -1.61 -5.70
C LEU A 54 -6.72 -1.50 -4.61
N LEU A 55 -7.92 -1.07 -4.98
CA LEU A 55 -9.06 -1.06 -4.08
C LEU A 55 -10.26 -1.70 -4.77
N THR A 56 -11.08 -2.41 -3.99
CA THR A 56 -12.26 -3.09 -4.50
C THR A 56 -13.35 -3.16 -3.44
N ASP A 57 -14.60 -3.21 -3.89
CA ASP A 57 -15.78 -3.49 -3.05
C ASP A 57 -16.01 -5.00 -2.85
N ASN A 58 -15.23 -5.84 -3.53
CA ASN A 58 -15.40 -7.29 -3.56
C ASN A 58 -14.36 -8.02 -2.72
N GLY A 59 -14.79 -8.55 -1.57
CA GLY A 59 -13.90 -9.28 -0.64
C GLY A 59 -13.22 -10.52 -1.23
N ARG A 60 -13.80 -11.14 -2.26
CA ARG A 60 -13.18 -12.29 -2.94
C ARG A 60 -12.03 -11.83 -3.82
N LEU A 61 -12.22 -10.76 -4.59
CA LEU A 61 -11.15 -10.16 -5.38
C LEU A 61 -10.04 -9.62 -4.47
N GLN A 62 -10.41 -8.97 -3.36
CA GLN A 62 -9.47 -8.53 -2.33
C GLN A 62 -8.62 -9.68 -1.79
N SER A 63 -9.26 -10.81 -1.43
CA SER A 63 -8.58 -12.00 -0.94
C SER A 63 -7.65 -12.58 -2.00
N TRP A 64 -8.10 -12.66 -3.26
CA TRP A 64 -7.29 -13.18 -4.36
C TRP A 64 -6.03 -12.34 -4.63
N ILE A 65 -6.15 -11.00 -4.58
CA ILE A 65 -5.01 -10.08 -4.76
C ILE A 65 -4.03 -10.19 -3.57
N THR A 66 -4.54 -10.40 -2.36
CA THR A 66 -3.74 -10.35 -1.13
C THR A 66 -3.19 -11.70 -0.67
N ASP A 67 -3.73 -12.82 -1.18
CA ASP A 67 -3.34 -14.16 -0.73
C ASP A 67 -1.85 -14.40 -1.00
N PRO A 68 -1.05 -14.70 0.03
CA PRO A 68 0.35 -15.08 -0.12
C PRO A 68 0.56 -16.29 -1.05
N LYS A 69 -0.44 -17.15 -1.22
CA LYS A 69 -0.39 -18.32 -2.12
C LYS A 69 -0.44 -17.93 -3.59
N HIS A 70 -1.11 -16.83 -3.93
CA HIS A 70 -1.21 -16.38 -5.32
C HIS A 70 0.05 -15.66 -5.80
N LYS A 71 0.96 -15.27 -4.88
CA LYS A 71 2.34 -14.84 -5.16
C LYS A 71 2.44 -13.82 -6.30
N MET A 72 1.48 -12.90 -6.39
CA MET A 72 1.49 -11.87 -7.42
C MET A 72 2.79 -11.07 -7.34
N ASP A 73 3.45 -10.94 -8.48
CA ASP A 73 4.66 -10.13 -8.62
C ASP A 73 4.33 -8.68 -8.27
N LYS A 74 5.12 -8.09 -7.37
CA LYS A 74 5.05 -6.67 -7.01
C LYS A 74 6.37 -6.04 -7.37
N THR A 75 6.34 -5.13 -8.33
CA THR A 75 7.53 -4.41 -8.77
C THR A 75 7.59 -3.08 -8.06
N TYR A 76 8.75 -2.78 -7.48
CA TYR A 76 9.04 -1.53 -6.82
C TYR A 76 10.17 -0.82 -7.53
N TRP A 77 10.02 0.49 -7.74
CA TRP A 77 11.14 1.38 -7.99
C TRP A 77 11.64 1.88 -6.64
N VAL A 78 12.91 1.65 -6.37
CA VAL A 78 13.54 1.89 -5.08
C VAL A 78 14.73 2.81 -5.28
N GLN A 79 14.65 4.01 -4.73
CA GLN A 79 15.82 4.88 -4.60
C GLN A 79 16.55 4.48 -3.33
N VAL A 80 17.84 4.20 -3.44
CA VAL A 80 18.70 3.75 -2.34
C VAL A 80 19.90 4.68 -2.16
N GLU A 81 20.42 4.74 -0.94
CA GLU A 81 21.68 5.44 -0.66
C GLU A 81 22.86 4.64 -1.25
N GLY A 82 23.79 5.33 -1.92
CA GLY A 82 24.91 4.73 -2.62
C GLY A 82 24.53 4.05 -3.94
N VAL A 83 25.51 3.35 -4.53
CA VAL A 83 25.35 2.53 -5.72
C VAL A 83 25.57 1.07 -5.33
N PRO A 84 24.54 0.20 -5.33
CA PRO A 84 24.71 -1.22 -5.05
C PRO A 84 25.72 -1.87 -5.97
N SER A 85 26.64 -2.64 -5.39
CA SER A 85 27.55 -3.49 -6.16
C SER A 85 26.81 -4.69 -6.77
N GLU A 86 27.42 -5.33 -7.77
CA GLU A 86 26.90 -6.58 -8.35
C GLU A 86 26.68 -7.67 -7.27
N ASP A 87 27.57 -7.76 -6.28
CA ASP A 87 27.40 -8.69 -5.16
C ASP A 87 26.19 -8.35 -4.30
N ALA A 88 25.94 -7.07 -4.02
CA ALA A 88 24.76 -6.63 -3.26
C ALA A 88 23.47 -6.94 -4.03
N LEU A 89 23.45 -6.70 -5.34
CA LEU A 89 22.32 -7.02 -6.22
C LEU A 89 22.08 -8.54 -6.28
N ARG A 90 23.14 -9.35 -6.38
CA ARG A 90 23.07 -10.82 -6.35
C ARG A 90 22.47 -11.31 -5.04
N LEU A 91 22.95 -10.81 -3.89
CA LEU A 91 22.40 -11.17 -2.58
C LEU A 91 20.90 -10.86 -2.47
N LEU A 92 20.46 -9.68 -2.94
CA LEU A 92 19.04 -9.34 -2.98
C LEU A 92 18.23 -10.29 -3.88
N ALA A 93 18.79 -10.71 -5.01
CA ALA A 93 18.13 -11.60 -5.96
C ALA A 93 18.02 -13.05 -5.47
N GLU A 94 19.06 -13.59 -4.84
CA GLU A 94 19.08 -14.94 -4.26
C GLU A 94 18.24 -15.06 -2.99
N GLY A 95 18.00 -13.93 -2.33
CA GLY A 95 17.27 -13.83 -1.09
C GLY A 95 18.20 -13.78 0.12
N ILE A 96 17.85 -12.93 1.07
CA ILE A 96 18.66 -12.57 2.23
C ILE A 96 18.00 -12.99 3.54
N ASP A 97 18.79 -13.19 4.58
CA ASP A 97 18.28 -13.44 5.92
C ASP A 97 17.81 -12.14 6.59
N LEU A 98 16.53 -12.11 6.93
CA LEU A 98 15.91 -11.07 7.73
C LEU A 98 15.50 -11.64 9.09
N LYS A 99 15.17 -10.78 10.06
CA LYS A 99 14.78 -11.19 11.42
C LYS A 99 13.63 -12.20 11.47
N ASP A 100 12.71 -12.14 10.52
CA ASP A 100 11.56 -13.05 10.38
C ASP A 100 11.79 -14.15 9.30
N GLY A 101 13.05 -14.47 8.99
CA GLY A 101 13.46 -15.56 8.11
C GLY A 101 14.01 -15.12 6.74
N LYS A 102 14.54 -16.08 5.98
CA LYS A 102 15.08 -15.85 4.63
C LYS A 102 13.99 -15.36 3.66
N THR A 103 14.29 -14.37 2.84
CA THR A 103 13.37 -13.92 1.77
C THR A 103 13.33 -14.93 0.63
N LEU A 104 12.23 -14.93 -0.12
CA LEU A 104 12.19 -15.64 -1.39
C LEU A 104 13.13 -14.96 -2.41
N PRO A 105 13.55 -15.68 -3.45
CA PRO A 105 14.26 -15.08 -4.57
C PRO A 105 13.46 -13.92 -5.19
N ALA A 106 14.17 -12.88 -5.59
CA ALA A 106 13.61 -11.66 -6.17
C ALA A 106 14.25 -11.38 -7.52
N LYS A 107 13.59 -10.57 -8.36
CA LYS A 107 14.24 -9.97 -9.53
C LYS A 107 14.72 -8.59 -9.16
N VAL A 108 16.00 -8.31 -9.36
CA VAL A 108 16.61 -7.04 -8.98
C VAL A 108 17.48 -6.55 -10.13
N GLN A 109 17.31 -5.30 -10.52
CA GLN A 109 18.09 -4.69 -11.61
C GLN A 109 18.34 -3.21 -11.30
N PRO A 110 19.55 -2.69 -11.56
CA PRO A 110 19.78 -1.25 -11.57
C PRO A 110 18.99 -0.63 -12.72
N ILE A 111 18.41 0.55 -12.47
CA ILE A 111 17.66 1.31 -13.47
C ILE A 111 18.07 2.78 -13.43
N PRO A 112 17.95 3.53 -14.54
CA PRO A 112 17.98 4.99 -14.45
C PRO A 112 16.81 5.49 -13.59
N GLU A 113 16.86 6.74 -13.16
CA GLU A 113 15.68 7.39 -12.57
C GLU A 113 14.50 7.24 -13.53
N PRO A 114 13.36 6.66 -13.08
CA PRO A 114 12.23 6.44 -13.98
C PRO A 114 11.75 7.77 -14.57
N PRO A 115 11.48 7.83 -15.89
CA PRO A 115 11.07 9.07 -16.54
C PRO A 115 9.68 9.51 -16.05
N GLY A 116 9.47 10.83 -15.96
CA GLY A 116 8.17 11.40 -15.58
C GLY A 116 7.80 11.24 -14.09
N LEU A 117 8.79 10.94 -13.25
CA LEU A 117 8.60 10.76 -11.82
C LEU A 117 8.19 12.08 -11.15
N TRP A 118 7.12 12.07 -10.38
CA TRP A 118 6.64 13.25 -9.67
C TRP A 118 7.59 13.63 -8.50
N ALA A 119 7.64 14.92 -8.19
CA ALA A 119 8.34 15.40 -7.01
C ALA A 119 7.71 14.86 -5.72
N ARG A 120 8.53 14.48 -4.75
CA ARG A 120 8.05 14.05 -3.43
C ARG A 120 7.97 15.25 -2.48
N THR A 121 6.88 15.34 -1.71
CA THR A 121 6.74 16.32 -0.64
C THR A 121 6.54 15.60 0.71
N PRO A 122 7.41 15.83 1.71
CA PRO A 122 8.69 16.51 1.62
C PRO A 122 9.69 15.74 0.73
N PRO A 123 10.71 16.43 0.18
CA PRO A 123 11.72 15.78 -0.66
C PRO A 123 12.46 14.68 0.11
N VAL A 124 13.12 13.81 -0.64
CA VAL A 124 14.02 12.81 -0.10
C VAL A 124 15.16 13.50 0.65
N ARG A 125 15.48 13.02 1.86
CA ARG A 125 16.66 13.49 2.59
C ARG A 125 17.89 12.82 1.99
N VAL A 126 18.62 13.56 1.18
CA VAL A 126 19.88 13.11 0.58
C VAL A 126 21.08 13.71 1.34
N ARG A 127 22.17 12.96 1.42
CA ARG A 127 23.44 13.48 1.94
C ARG A 127 24.22 14.03 0.74
N LYS A 128 24.63 15.29 0.77
CA LYS A 128 25.34 15.94 -0.35
C LYS A 128 26.62 15.18 -0.80
N THR A 129 27.21 14.41 0.10
CA THR A 129 28.46 13.67 -0.14
C THR A 129 28.27 12.21 -0.52
N VAL A 130 27.03 11.70 -0.52
CA VAL A 130 26.75 10.30 -0.84
C VAL A 130 25.80 10.26 -2.04
N PRO A 131 26.18 9.61 -3.15
CA PRO A 131 25.28 9.47 -4.30
C PRO A 131 24.06 8.64 -3.92
N ASP A 132 23.01 8.73 -4.71
CA ASP A 132 21.89 7.79 -4.67
C ASP A 132 21.71 7.14 -6.05
N SER A 133 21.02 6.00 -6.06
CA SER A 133 20.74 5.25 -7.28
C SER A 133 19.38 4.58 -7.21
N TRP A 134 18.89 4.15 -8.37
CA TRP A 134 17.61 3.48 -8.50
C TRP A 134 17.79 2.01 -8.84
N ILE A 135 16.98 1.17 -8.21
CA ILE A 135 16.82 -0.24 -8.56
C ILE A 135 15.34 -0.56 -8.80
N SER A 136 15.08 -1.46 -9.74
CA SER A 136 13.82 -2.20 -9.83
C SER A 136 13.94 -3.45 -8.98
N LEU A 137 12.97 -3.68 -8.09
CA LEU A 137 12.92 -4.85 -7.22
C LEU A 137 11.54 -5.49 -7.30
N THR A 138 11.47 -6.73 -7.79
CA THR A 138 10.23 -7.50 -7.92
C THR A 138 10.21 -8.65 -6.92
N ILE A 139 9.20 -8.67 -6.05
CA ILE A 139 9.00 -9.72 -5.04
C ILE A 139 7.61 -10.36 -5.15
N ARG A 140 7.53 -11.61 -4.71
CA ARG A 140 6.29 -12.44 -4.68
C ARG A 140 5.68 -12.59 -3.30
N GLU A 141 6.19 -11.83 -2.34
CA GLU A 141 5.77 -11.83 -0.95
C GLU A 141 5.33 -10.43 -0.51
N GLY A 142 5.07 -10.25 0.78
CA GLY A 142 4.50 -9.02 1.31
C GLY A 142 4.75 -8.85 2.80
N ARG A 143 5.96 -9.18 3.26
CA ARG A 143 6.32 -9.06 4.68
C ARG A 143 6.42 -7.59 5.07
N ASN A 144 6.26 -7.30 6.37
CA ASN A 144 6.28 -5.92 6.87
C ASN A 144 7.58 -5.21 6.45
N ARG A 145 7.48 -4.06 5.78
CA ARG A 145 8.61 -3.23 5.32
C ARG A 145 9.71 -3.99 4.56
N GLN A 146 9.35 -5.08 3.88
CA GLN A 146 10.31 -6.04 3.37
C GLN A 146 11.38 -5.41 2.47
N VAL A 147 10.98 -4.65 1.45
CA VAL A 147 11.94 -4.02 0.51
C VAL A 147 12.95 -3.14 1.24
N ARG A 148 12.49 -2.32 2.20
CA ARG A 148 13.37 -1.44 2.98
C ARG A 148 14.35 -2.21 3.85
N ARG A 149 13.89 -3.30 4.46
CA ARG A 149 14.76 -4.19 5.25
C ARG A 149 15.76 -4.91 4.36
N MET A 150 15.36 -5.28 3.14
CA MET A 150 16.23 -5.91 2.18
C MET A 150 17.37 -5.00 1.74
N THR A 151 17.06 -3.80 1.24
CA THR A 151 18.12 -2.91 0.77
C THR A 151 19.04 -2.46 1.92
N ALA A 152 18.50 -2.25 3.13
CA ALA A 152 19.31 -1.93 4.30
C ALA A 152 20.25 -3.06 4.72
N ALA A 153 19.83 -4.33 4.61
CA ALA A 153 20.65 -5.48 4.97
C ALA A 153 21.88 -5.65 4.07
N VAL A 154 21.83 -5.17 2.83
CA VAL A 154 22.97 -5.15 1.91
C VAL A 154 23.72 -3.81 1.91
N GLY A 155 23.47 -2.93 2.89
CA GLY A 155 24.20 -1.68 3.07
C GLY A 155 23.67 -0.47 2.30
N HIS A 156 22.50 -0.59 1.65
CA HIS A 156 21.91 0.47 0.82
C HIS A 156 20.50 0.87 1.30
N PRO A 157 20.36 1.61 2.41
CA PRO A 157 19.05 2.00 2.94
C PRO A 157 18.15 2.67 1.90
N THR A 158 16.86 2.30 1.89
CA THR A 158 15.87 2.88 0.97
C THR A 158 15.53 4.32 1.35
N LEU A 159 15.71 5.24 0.39
CA LEU A 159 15.40 6.66 0.47
C LEU A 159 13.98 6.98 -0.02
N ARG A 160 13.55 6.32 -1.10
CA ARG A 160 12.22 6.45 -1.72
C ARG A 160 11.74 5.10 -2.21
N LEU A 161 10.46 4.80 -2.01
CA LEU A 161 9.87 3.51 -2.39
C LEU A 161 8.55 3.73 -3.11
N ILE A 162 8.50 3.37 -4.39
CA ILE A 162 7.31 3.48 -5.22
C ILE A 162 6.93 2.07 -5.68
N ARG A 163 5.75 1.59 -5.31
CA ARG A 163 5.22 0.36 -5.91
C ARG A 163 4.70 0.68 -7.31
N TYR A 164 5.41 0.24 -8.32
CA TYR A 164 5.06 0.50 -9.72
C TYR A 164 3.96 -0.44 -10.21
N SER A 165 4.03 -1.74 -9.86
CA SER A 165 3.07 -2.72 -10.35
C SER A 165 2.70 -3.79 -9.33
N ILE A 166 1.52 -4.38 -9.53
CA ILE A 166 1.00 -5.57 -8.86
C ILE A 166 0.43 -6.45 -9.96
N GLY A 167 1.02 -7.62 -10.20
CA GLY A 167 0.61 -8.51 -11.29
C GLY A 167 0.59 -7.77 -12.63
N THR A 168 -0.59 -7.73 -13.27
CA THR A 168 -0.81 -7.07 -14.57
C THR A 168 -1.13 -5.58 -14.46
N TRP A 169 -1.33 -5.05 -13.26
CA TRP A 169 -1.69 -3.66 -13.04
C TRP A 169 -0.46 -2.81 -12.75
N SER A 170 -0.33 -1.68 -13.44
CA SER A 170 0.78 -0.74 -13.30
C SER A 170 0.28 0.69 -13.04
N LEU A 171 1.22 1.59 -12.77
CA LEU A 171 1.01 3.04 -12.71
C LEU A 171 0.99 3.71 -14.08
N ASP A 172 1.10 2.96 -15.18
CA ASP A 172 1.19 3.58 -16.51
C ASP A 172 -0.04 4.44 -16.81
N GLY A 173 0.22 5.69 -17.20
CA GLY A 173 -0.80 6.71 -17.44
C GLY A 173 -1.45 7.32 -16.20
N LEU A 174 -1.07 6.90 -14.98
CA LEU A 174 -1.75 7.33 -13.74
C LEU A 174 -0.91 8.32 -12.93
N GLY A 175 -1.33 9.60 -12.95
CA GLY A 175 -0.71 10.67 -12.16
C GLY A 175 -0.79 10.44 -10.64
N GLN A 176 0.11 11.08 -9.87
CA GLN A 176 0.11 10.98 -8.42
C GLN A 176 -1.20 11.53 -7.82
N GLY A 177 -1.79 10.80 -6.87
CA GLY A 177 -3.05 11.20 -6.23
C GLY A 177 -4.29 10.92 -7.09
N SER A 178 -4.11 10.46 -8.33
CA SER A 178 -5.20 10.06 -9.21
C SER A 178 -5.55 8.59 -9.04
N TRP A 179 -6.81 8.26 -9.32
CA TRP A 179 -7.32 6.90 -9.39
C TRP A 179 -8.18 6.72 -10.63
N GLU A 180 -8.29 5.48 -11.09
CA GLU A 180 -9.07 5.09 -12.26
C GLU A 180 -9.73 3.73 -12.01
N ASP A 181 -10.89 3.53 -12.63
CA ASP A 181 -11.54 2.23 -12.71
C ASP A 181 -10.76 1.28 -13.62
N LEU A 182 -10.74 0.02 -13.21
CA LEU A 182 -10.17 -1.09 -13.95
C LEU A 182 -11.25 -2.11 -14.23
N GLU A 183 -11.12 -2.81 -15.35
CA GLU A 183 -11.92 -4.00 -15.59
C GLU A 183 -11.57 -5.08 -14.54
N PRO A 184 -12.53 -5.52 -13.71
CA PRO A 184 -12.25 -6.53 -12.70
C PRO A 184 -11.93 -7.87 -13.36
N PRO A 185 -10.83 -8.54 -12.99
CA PRO A 185 -10.49 -9.82 -13.57
C PRO A 185 -11.48 -10.88 -13.09
N ARG A 186 -11.65 -11.93 -13.89
CA ARG A 186 -12.38 -13.12 -13.46
C ARG A 186 -11.57 -13.86 -12.39
N VAL A 187 -12.06 -13.86 -11.15
CA VAL A 187 -11.43 -14.61 -10.06
C VAL A 187 -11.72 -16.11 -10.22
N PRO A 188 -10.71 -17.01 -10.26
CA PRO A 188 -10.91 -18.45 -10.41
C PRO A 188 -11.65 -19.10 -9.22
N GLY A 189 -12.47 -20.12 -9.50
CA GLY A 189 -13.20 -20.94 -8.50
C GLY A 189 -14.68 -20.59 -8.33
N PRO A 190 -15.48 -21.39 -7.58
CA PRO A 190 -16.85 -21.05 -7.23
C PRO A 190 -16.88 -19.90 -6.19
N PRO A 191 -17.88 -19.00 -6.25
CA PRO A 191 -18.07 -17.99 -5.21
C PRO A 191 -18.32 -18.68 -3.86
N LYS A 192 -17.51 -18.37 -2.84
CA LYS A 192 -17.85 -18.77 -1.47
C LYS A 192 -19.13 -18.03 -1.04
N PRO A 193 -20.08 -18.68 -0.35
CA PRO A 193 -21.27 -18.01 0.15
C PRO A 193 -20.88 -16.80 0.99
N SER A 194 -21.51 -15.65 0.74
CA SER A 194 -21.14 -14.38 1.34
C SER A 194 -21.35 -14.40 2.85
N GLN A 195 -20.27 -14.51 3.63
CA GLN A 195 -20.30 -14.16 5.04
C GLN A 195 -20.20 -12.64 5.15
N LYS A 196 -21.25 -11.92 4.75
CA LYS A 196 -21.37 -10.52 5.20
C LYS A 196 -21.59 -10.58 6.72
N PRO A 197 -20.72 -9.99 7.55
CA PRO A 197 -21.06 -9.85 8.96
C PRO A 197 -22.35 -9.02 9.06
N PRO A 198 -23.32 -9.41 9.90
CA PRO A 198 -24.56 -8.67 10.02
C PRO A 198 -24.24 -7.23 10.45
N ARG A 199 -24.69 -6.25 9.65
CA ARG A 199 -24.66 -4.85 10.04
C ARG A 199 -25.48 -4.72 11.33
N ARG A 200 -24.80 -4.51 12.46
CA ARG A 200 -25.47 -4.17 13.72
C ARG A 200 -26.25 -2.88 13.50
N PRO A 201 -27.59 -2.84 13.69
CA PRO A 201 -28.32 -1.59 13.58
C PRO A 201 -27.80 -0.62 14.64
N LYS A 202 -27.45 0.61 14.23
CA LYS A 202 -27.16 1.70 15.16
C LYS A 202 -28.40 1.90 16.04
N LYS A 203 -28.31 1.60 17.33
CA LYS A 203 -29.34 1.99 18.30
C LYS A 203 -29.46 3.52 18.23
N ALA A 204 -30.65 4.01 17.86
CA ALA A 204 -30.99 5.41 18.00
C ALA A 204 -30.83 5.80 19.48
N ALA A 205 -30.01 6.81 19.75
CA ALA A 205 -29.87 7.37 21.08
C ALA A 205 -31.23 7.99 21.48
N GLY A 206 -31.95 7.32 22.38
CA GLY A 206 -33.15 7.85 23.00
C GLY A 206 -32.81 9.10 23.81
N ARG A 207 -33.50 10.21 23.51
CA ARG A 207 -33.57 11.41 24.36
C ARG A 207 -33.95 11.01 25.80
N PRO A 208 -33.32 11.57 26.84
CA PRO A 208 -33.83 11.37 28.20
C PRO A 208 -35.14 12.13 28.37
N ALA A 209 -36.15 11.45 28.90
CA ALA A 209 -37.43 12.03 29.29
C ALA A 209 -37.23 13.01 30.46
N LYS A 210 -37.86 14.19 30.38
CA LYS A 210 -37.93 15.16 31.47
C LYS A 210 -38.63 14.51 32.66
N GLY A 211 -37.94 14.43 33.79
CA GLY A 211 -38.52 13.98 35.05
C GLY A 211 -39.56 14.97 35.57
N ASP A 212 -40.76 14.44 35.80
CA ASP A 212 -41.86 15.12 36.49
C ASP A 212 -41.56 15.09 38.00
N ARG A 213 -41.52 16.25 38.66
CA ARG A 213 -41.37 16.34 40.13
C ARG A 213 -42.76 16.49 40.74
N PRO A 214 -43.19 15.63 41.69
CA PRO A 214 -44.43 15.88 42.39
C PRO A 214 -44.23 16.98 43.45
N ARG A 215 -45.16 17.94 43.46
CA ARG A 215 -45.32 18.96 44.50
C ARG A 215 -45.61 18.29 45.83
N ARG A 216 -44.82 18.58 46.87
CA ARG A 216 -45.21 18.34 48.27
C ARG A 216 -45.88 19.60 48.82
N ARG A 217 -47.04 19.39 49.46
CA ARG A 217 -47.57 20.25 50.52
C ARG A 217 -46.80 20.01 51.80
#